data_AF-X0T7Y4-F1
#
_entry.id   AF-X0T7Y4-F1
#
_cell.length_a   1.000
_cell.length_b   1.000
_cell.length_c   1.000
_cell.angle_alpha   90.00
_cell.angle_beta   90.00
_cell.angle_gamma   90.00
#
_symmetry.space_group_name_H-M   'P 1'
#
loop_
_entity.id
_entity.type
_entity.pdbx_description
1 polymer ?
#
loop_
_entity_poly.entity_id
_entity_poly.type
_entity_poly.pdbx_seq_one_letter_code
_entity_poly.pdbx_strand_id
1 'polypeptide(L)'
;MMKDSEPGYIALYRSGELERRAEALEARLSACDICPRECGVNRLEGERGFCHSARRPAVASVCAHHGEEPALSGSRGSGAVFFGNCNMR
;
A
#
# COMPACT_ATOMS: atom_id res chain seq x y z
N MET A 1 22.50 24.35 -5.16
CA MET A 1 22.91 22.98 -5.53
C MET A 1 22.07 22.00 -4.72
N MET A 2 20.91 21.58 -5.24
CA MET A 2 20.17 20.48 -4.63
C MET A 2 21.00 19.21 -4.86
N LYS A 3 21.40 18.52 -3.79
CA LYS A 3 21.98 17.19 -3.92
C LYS A 3 20.93 16.30 -4.58
N ASP A 4 21.30 15.62 -5.66
CA ASP A 4 20.52 14.55 -6.29
C ASP A 4 20.45 13.35 -5.33
N SER A 5 19.73 13.50 -4.22
CA SER A 5 19.40 12.37 -3.36
C SER A 5 18.33 11.58 -4.08
N GLU A 6 18.70 10.41 -4.58
CA GLU A 6 17.73 9.42 -5.09
C GLU A 6 16.61 9.21 -4.05
N PRO A 7 15.33 9.16 -4.46
CA PRO A 7 14.25 8.81 -3.56
C PRO A 7 14.48 7.42 -2.96
N GLY A 8 14.33 7.27 -1.65
CA GLY A 8 14.70 6.03 -0.95
C GLY A 8 14.00 4.77 -1.49
N TYR A 9 12.77 4.88 -1.99
CA TYR A 9 12.06 3.73 -2.58
C TYR A 9 12.69 3.24 -3.89
N ILE A 10 13.32 4.13 -4.66
CA ILE A 10 14.06 3.75 -5.88
C ILE A 10 15.34 3.01 -5.50
N ALA A 11 16.08 3.50 -4.49
CA ALA A 11 17.27 2.83 -3.98
C ALA A 11 16.94 1.42 -3.45
N LEU A 12 15.83 1.29 -2.70
CA LEU A 12 15.34 0.01 -2.19
C LEU A 12 14.91 -0.95 -3.31
N TYR A 13 14.29 -0.43 -4.37
CA TYR A 13 13.94 -1.22 -5.55
C TYR A 13 15.19 -1.74 -6.26
N ARG A 14 16.15 -0.86 -6.56
CA ARG A 14 17.40 -1.22 -7.26
C ARG A 14 18.27 -2.22 -6.50
N SER A 15 18.25 -2.16 -5.17
CA SER A 15 18.99 -3.08 -4.32
C SER A 15 18.31 -4.44 -4.11
N GLY A 16 17.07 -4.63 -4.60
CA GLY A 16 16.27 -5.84 -4.34
C GLY A 16 15.66 -5.91 -2.93
N GLU A 17 15.99 -4.97 -2.05
CA GLU A 17 15.47 -4.92 -0.68
C GLU A 17 13.94 -4.72 -0.66
N LEU A 18 13.41 -3.95 -1.61
CA LEU A 18 11.96 -3.74 -1.71
C LEU A 18 11.21 -5.05 -1.99
N GLU A 19 11.75 -5.87 -2.89
CA GLU A 19 11.18 -7.18 -3.23
C GLU A 19 11.23 -8.14 -2.03
N ARG A 20 12.39 -8.23 -1.36
CA ARG A 20 12.54 -9.03 -0.13
C ARG A 20 11.52 -8.66 0.95
N ARG A 21 11.24 -7.36 1.14
CA ARG A 21 10.22 -6.89 2.08
C ARG A 21 8.82 -7.26 1.64
N ALA A 22 8.52 -7.17 0.34
CA ALA A 22 7.23 -7.54 -0.20
C ALA A 22 6.96 -9.04 -0.01
N GLU A 23 7.94 -9.90 -0.30
CA GLU A 23 7.85 -11.35 -0.06
C GLU A 23 7.62 -11.67 1.42
N ALA A 24 8.37 -11.02 2.33
CA ALA A 24 8.19 -11.21 3.76
C ALA A 24 6.79 -10.79 4.24
N LEU A 25 6.23 -9.70 3.69
CA LEU A 25 4.87 -9.26 4.00
C LEU A 25 3.82 -10.20 3.41
N GLU A 26 4.02 -10.72 2.21
CA GLU A 26 3.12 -11.70 1.58
C GLU A 26 3.09 -13.01 2.37
N ALA A 27 4.23 -13.48 2.88
CA ALA A 27 4.31 -14.67 3.72
C ALA A 27 3.48 -14.52 5.02
N ARG A 28 3.48 -13.33 5.62
CA ARG A 28 2.67 -13.02 6.82
C ARG A 28 1.17 -13.09 6.56
N LEU A 29 0.71 -13.06 5.31
CA LEU A 29 -0.70 -13.22 4.99
C LEU A 29 -1.25 -14.62 5.28
N SER A 30 -0.38 -15.64 5.41
CA SER A 30 -0.78 -17.00 5.80
C SER A 30 -1.27 -17.10 7.25
N ALA A 31 -0.83 -16.18 8.12
CA ALA A 31 -1.29 -16.02 9.49
C ALA A 31 -1.26 -14.54 9.84
N CYS A 32 -2.29 -13.80 9.41
CA CYS A 32 -2.26 -12.34 9.41
C CYS A 32 -2.02 -11.71 10.79
N ASP A 33 -0.98 -10.88 10.84
CA ASP A 33 -0.58 -10.03 11.97
C ASP A 33 -0.36 -8.55 11.56
N ILE A 34 -0.88 -8.15 10.38
CA ILE A 34 -0.61 -6.82 9.80
C ILE A 34 -1.23 -5.66 10.60
N CYS A 35 -2.34 -5.89 11.29
CA CYS A 35 -2.99 -4.89 12.13
C CYS A 35 -2.91 -5.29 13.62
N PRO A 36 -3.09 -4.34 14.56
CA PRO A 36 -3.00 -4.61 16.00
C PRO A 36 -3.98 -5.64 16.57
N ARG A 37 -4.94 -6.11 15.76
CA ARG A 37 -5.88 -7.18 16.16
C ARG A 37 -5.31 -8.59 15.95
N GLU A 38 -4.25 -8.72 15.16
CA GLU A 38 -3.50 -9.98 14.94
C GLU A 38 -4.42 -11.19 14.73
N CYS A 39 -5.39 -11.07 13.82
CA CYS A 39 -6.49 -12.03 13.72
C CYS A 39 -6.06 -13.44 13.25
N GLY A 40 -4.83 -13.63 12.77
CA GLY A 40 -4.26 -14.94 12.45
C GLY A 40 -4.87 -15.65 11.23
N VAL A 41 -5.87 -15.06 10.58
CA VAL A 41 -6.52 -15.64 9.40
C VAL A 41 -5.55 -15.81 8.24
N ASN A 42 -5.76 -16.85 7.45
CA ASN A 42 -5.01 -17.13 6.25
C ASN A 42 -5.64 -16.44 5.03
N ARG A 43 -5.13 -15.26 4.69
CA ARG A 43 -5.61 -14.52 3.51
C ARG A 43 -5.23 -15.17 2.20
N LEU A 44 -4.20 -16.02 2.17
CA LEU A 44 -3.80 -16.72 0.95
C LEU A 44 -4.84 -17.75 0.53
N GLU A 45 -5.56 -18.33 1.50
CA GLU A 45 -6.71 -19.22 1.31
C GLU A 45 -8.05 -18.47 1.23
N GLY A 46 -8.01 -17.13 1.21
CA GLY A 46 -9.21 -16.29 1.06
C GLY A 46 -9.97 -16.01 2.36
N GLU A 47 -9.45 -16.40 3.52
CA GLU A 47 -10.09 -16.11 4.81
C GLU A 47 -10.14 -14.61 5.10
N ARG A 48 -11.17 -14.19 5.84
CA ARG A 48 -11.38 -12.79 6.25
C ARG A 48 -11.53 -12.72 7.75
N GLY A 49 -10.70 -11.88 8.36
CA GLY A 49 -10.82 -11.53 9.77
C GLY A 49 -11.70 -10.29 9.97
N PHE A 50 -11.65 -9.74 11.18
CA PHE A 50 -12.41 -8.55 11.60
C PHE A 50 -12.29 -7.36 10.63
N CYS A 51 -11.10 -7.15 10.06
CA CYS A 51 -10.86 -6.02 9.16
C CYS A 51 -11.50 -6.18 7.76
N HIS A 52 -12.10 -7.34 7.45
CA HIS A 52 -12.67 -7.71 6.15
C HIS A 52 -11.73 -7.58 4.93
N SER A 53 -10.45 -7.27 5.16
CA SER A 53 -9.45 -7.15 4.10
C SER A 53 -9.09 -8.53 3.57
N ALA A 54 -9.14 -8.69 2.25
CA ALA A 54 -8.71 -9.88 1.53
C ALA A 54 -7.21 -9.83 1.22
N ARG A 55 -6.69 -10.85 0.50
CA ARG A 55 -5.31 -10.86 0.01
C ARG A 55 -4.96 -9.61 -0.80
N ARG A 56 -5.88 -9.16 -1.67
CA ARG A 56 -5.72 -7.93 -2.45
C ARG A 56 -6.49 -6.79 -1.79
N PRO A 57 -5.92 -5.56 -1.73
CA PRO A 57 -6.63 -4.38 -1.28
C PRO A 57 -7.91 -4.14 -2.11
N ALA A 58 -8.98 -3.72 -1.45
CA ALA A 58 -10.17 -3.26 -2.13
C ALA A 58 -9.93 -1.81 -2.61
N VAL A 59 -10.21 -1.52 -3.88
CA VAL A 59 -10.22 -0.15 -4.41
C VAL A 59 -11.64 0.38 -4.30
N ALA A 60 -11.84 1.44 -3.52
CA ALA A 60 -13.12 2.10 -3.33
C ALA A 60 -13.42 3.12 -4.44
N SER A 61 -12.41 3.90 -4.85
CA SER A 61 -12.53 4.86 -5.95
C SER A 61 -11.16 5.24 -6.53
N VAL A 62 -11.20 5.76 -7.76
CA VAL A 62 -10.04 6.33 -8.45
C VAL A 62 -10.45 7.69 -8.98
N CYS A 63 -9.66 8.72 -8.69
CA CYS A 63 -9.99 10.11 -9.01
C CYS A 63 -8.80 10.81 -9.66
N ALA A 64 -9.05 11.56 -10.74
CA ALA A 64 -8.09 12.47 -11.34
C ALA A 64 -8.35 13.89 -10.80
N HIS A 65 -7.33 14.50 -10.21
CA HIS A 65 -7.40 15.82 -9.59
C HIS A 65 -6.49 16.78 -10.34
N HIS A 66 -7.06 17.64 -11.18
CA HIS A 66 -6.30 18.55 -12.03
C HIS A 66 -5.93 19.89 -11.36
N GLY A 67 -6.28 20.08 -10.09
CA GLY A 67 -6.04 21.33 -9.36
C GLY A 67 -5.50 21.17 -7.93
N GLU A 68 -5.29 19.94 -7.44
CA GLU A 68 -4.68 19.72 -6.13
C GLU A 68 -3.15 19.87 -6.19
N GLU A 69 -2.60 20.53 -5.17
CA GLU A 69 -1.16 20.73 -4.93
C GLU A 69 -0.32 21.09 -6.18
N PRO A 70 -0.55 22.25 -6.83
CA PRO A 70 0.15 22.62 -8.08
C PRO A 70 1.68 22.57 -8.01
N ALA A 71 2.26 22.78 -6.83
CA ALA A 71 3.69 22.68 -6.61
C ALA A 71 4.25 21.25 -6.75
N LEU A 72 3.41 20.23 -6.57
CA LEU A 72 3.77 18.80 -6.68
C LEU A 72 3.21 18.16 -7.96
N SER A 73 1.97 18.49 -8.32
CA SER A 73 1.24 17.87 -9.44
C SER A 73 1.58 18.47 -10.81
N GLY A 74 2.16 19.69 -10.84
CA GLY A 74 2.53 20.38 -12.07
C GLY A 74 1.32 20.65 -12.97
N SER A 75 1.50 20.50 -14.29
CA SER A 75 0.45 20.77 -15.29
C SER A 75 -0.47 19.60 -15.60
N ARG A 76 -0.17 18.40 -15.07
CA ARG A 76 -0.91 17.17 -15.39
C ARG A 76 -1.91 16.78 -14.32
N GLY A 77 -1.85 17.42 -13.15
CA GLY A 77 -2.66 17.04 -11.99
C GLY A 77 -2.10 15.82 -11.26
N SER A 78 -2.83 15.38 -10.25
CA SER A 78 -2.56 14.19 -9.45
C SER A 78 -3.64 13.13 -9.68
N GLY A 79 -3.30 11.87 -9.40
CA GLY A 79 -4.24 10.77 -9.33
C GLY A 79 -4.33 10.26 -7.91
N ALA A 80 -5.55 10.05 -7.42
CA ALA A 80 -5.80 9.46 -6.12
C ALA A 80 -6.48 8.09 -6.30
N VAL A 81 -6.00 7.10 -5.54
CA VAL A 81 -6.63 5.78 -5.41
C VAL A 81 -7.01 5.61 -3.96
N PHE A 82 -8.32 5.50 -3.69
CA PHE A 82 -8.84 5.29 -2.35
C PHE A 82 -9.05 3.81 -2.13
N PHE A 83 -8.48 3.28 -1.05
CA PHE A 83 -8.67 1.89 -0.65
C PHE A 83 -9.84 1.74 0.33
N GLY A 84 -10.52 0.60 0.29
CA GLY A 84 -11.62 0.25 1.16
C GLY A 84 -11.23 -0.73 2.28
N ASN A 85 -12.25 -1.16 3.03
CA ASN A 85 -12.19 -2.00 4.25
C ASN A 85 -11.86 -1.21 5.53
N CYS A 86 -11.39 -1.92 6.55
CA CYS A 86 -11.56 -1.60 7.97
C CYS A 86 -11.37 -0.13 8.38
N ASN A 87 -12.43 0.43 8.95
CA ASN A 87 -12.50 1.70 9.67
C ASN A 87 -12.46 1.50 11.20
N MET A 88 -11.88 0.39 11.67
CA MET A 88 -11.75 -0.03 13.09
C MET A 88 -13.06 -0.20 13.88
N ARG A 89 -14.23 -0.15 13.24
CA ARG A 89 -15.52 -0.46 13.87
C ARG A 89 -15.75 -1.96 13.99
#